data_AF-A0A1M4WDN4-F1
#
_entry.id   AF-A0A1M4WDN4-F1
#
_cell.length_a   1.000
_cell.length_b   1.000
_cell.length_c   1.000
_cell.angle_alpha   90.00
_cell.angle_beta   90.00
_cell.angle_gamma   90.00
#
_symmetry.space_group_name_H-M   'P 1'
#
loop_
_entity.id
_entity.type
_entity.pdbx_description
1 polymer ?
#
loop_
_entity_poly.entity_id
_entity_poly.type
_entity_poly.pdbx_seq_one_letter_code
_entity_poly.pdbx_strand_id
1 'polypeptide(L)' 'MLQREPDWLFVIDRSAAFGERANAAAVLQASAAITGSQAWQRKQVLHFDGREWYLAGGSPSAVERAIRQFSQALDAVELK' A
#
# COMPACT_ATOMS: atom_id res chain seq x y z
N MET A 1 -10.90 12.95 -1.62
CA MET A 1 -9.96 13.66 -2.51
C MET A 1 -8.54 13.34 -2.06
N LEU A 2 -7.62 13.13 -3.00
CA LEU A 2 -6.18 13.18 -2.73
C LEU A 2 -5.80 14.66 -2.52
N GLN A 3 -5.07 14.96 -1.44
CA GLN A 3 -4.61 16.33 -1.18
C GLN A 3 -3.30 16.69 -1.91
N ARG A 4 -2.61 15.68 -2.43
CA ARG A 4 -1.35 15.79 -3.20
C ARG A 4 -1.34 14.71 -4.27
N GLU A 5 -0.49 14.89 -5.27
CA GLU A 5 -0.22 13.88 -6.30
C GLU A 5 0.88 12.92 -5.78
N PRO A 6 0.55 11.66 -5.41
CA PRO A 6 1.54 10.74 -4.88
C PRO A 6 2.30 10.01 -5.99
N ASP A 7 3.61 9.87 -5.83
CA ASP A 7 4.39 8.90 -6.62
C ASP A 7 4.24 7.47 -6.08
N TRP A 8 3.99 7.31 -4.78
CA TRP A 8 3.79 6.02 -4.14
C TRP A 8 2.53 6.04 -3.27
N LEU A 9 1.77 4.93 -3.29
CA LEU A 9 0.62 4.72 -2.43
C LEU A 9 0.84 3.51 -1.54
N PHE A 10 0.94 3.73 -0.23
CA PHE A 10 1.01 2.67 0.77
C PHE A 10 -0.38 2.40 1.35
N VAL A 11 -0.78 1.13 1.36
CA VAL A 11 -2.14 0.70 1.69
C VAL A 11 -2.11 -0.24 2.89
N ILE A 12 -2.87 0.11 3.92
CA ILE A 12 -3.15 -0.74 5.08
C ILE A 12 -4.65 -1.04 5.07
N ASP A 13 -5.00 -2.32 4.86
CA ASP A 13 -6.40 -2.77 4.86
C ASP A 13 -6.81 -3.19 6.29
N ARG A 14 -7.67 -2.37 6.92
CA ARG A 14 -8.20 -2.64 8.26
C ARG A 14 -9.03 -3.93 8.30
N SER A 15 -9.85 -4.19 7.30
CA SER A 15 -10.71 -5.38 7.27
C SER A 15 -9.85 -6.64 7.19
N ALA A 16 -8.80 -6.61 6.37
CA ALA A 16 -7.81 -7.69 6.35
C ALA A 16 -7.12 -7.91 7.70
N ALA A 17 -6.88 -6.84 8.48
CA ALA A 17 -6.29 -6.94 9.81
C ALA A 17 -7.15 -7.77 10.79
N PHE A 18 -8.47 -7.74 10.66
CA PHE A 18 -9.39 -8.53 11.49
C PHE A 18 -9.76 -9.89 10.87
N GLY A 19 -9.12 -10.28 9.76
CA GLY A 19 -9.46 -11.51 9.02
C GLY A 19 -10.81 -11.42 8.31
N GLU A 20 -11.35 -10.21 8.14
CA GLU A 20 -12.53 -9.97 7.33
C GLU A 20 -12.16 -9.98 5.84
N ARG A 21 -13.17 -9.89 4.98
CA ARG A 21 -12.96 -9.76 3.53
C ARG A 21 -12.16 -8.49 3.24
N ALA A 22 -10.95 -8.66 2.71
CA ALA A 22 -10.15 -7.56 2.19
C ALA A 22 -10.94 -6.77 1.13
N ASN A 23 -10.94 -5.45 1.26
CA ASN A 23 -11.74 -4.56 0.43
C ASN A 23 -10.95 -3.39 -0.14
N ALA A 24 -9.69 -3.19 0.28
CA ALA A 24 -8.90 -2.05 -0.15
C ALA A 24 -8.80 -1.94 -1.67
N ALA A 25 -8.55 -3.05 -2.38
CA ALA A 25 -8.45 -3.02 -3.85
C ALA A 25 -9.72 -2.48 -4.52
N ALA A 26 -10.91 -2.93 -4.09
CA ALA A 26 -12.18 -2.47 -4.66
C ALA A 26 -12.44 -0.98 -4.33
N VAL A 27 -12.14 -0.56 -3.10
CA VAL A 27 -12.30 0.84 -2.68
C VAL A 27 -11.37 1.77 -3.47
N LEU A 28 -10.12 1.37 -3.67
CA LEU A 28 -9.13 2.15 -4.43
C LEU A 28 -9.52 2.25 -5.91
N GLN A 29 -9.96 1.14 -6.52
CA GLN A 29 -10.42 1.10 -7.92
C GLN A 29 -11.65 1.97 -8.18
N ALA A 30 -12.54 2.13 -7.19
CA ALA A 30 -13.72 2.99 -7.31
C ALA A 30 -13.39 4.49 -7.26
N SER A 31 -12.17 4.87 -6.87
CA SER A 31 -11.77 6.28 -6.74
C SER A 31 -11.03 6.76 -7.98
N ALA A 32 -11.72 7.56 -8.81
CA ALA A 32 -11.13 8.17 -10.02
C ALA A 32 -9.87 8.99 -9.72
N ALA A 33 -9.81 9.66 -8.57
CA ALA A 33 -8.62 10.40 -8.14
C ALA A 33 -7.43 9.48 -7.88
N ILE A 34 -7.66 8.31 -7.27
CA ILE A 34 -6.62 7.33 -6.99
C ILE A 34 -6.19 6.65 -8.28
N THR A 35 -7.14 6.17 -9.08
CA THR A 35 -6.83 5.50 -10.35
C THR A 35 -6.16 6.43 -11.36
N GLY A 36 -6.44 7.74 -11.27
CA GLY A 36 -5.81 8.78 -12.08
C GLY A 36 -4.42 9.21 -11.60
N SER A 37 -4.00 8.81 -10.39
CA SER A 37 -2.72 9.24 -9.82
C SER A 37 -1.51 8.58 -10.48
N GLN A 38 -0.35 9.25 -10.43
CA GLN A 38 0.92 8.70 -10.90
C GLN A 38 1.28 7.39 -10.20
N ALA A 39 1.08 7.30 -8.88
CA ALA A 39 1.29 6.07 -8.12
C ALA A 39 0.52 4.87 -8.71
N TRP A 40 -0.75 5.06 -9.04
CA TRP A 40 -1.57 4.00 -9.61
C TRP A 40 -1.15 3.63 -11.03
N GLN A 41 -0.97 4.63 -11.90
CA GLN A 41 -0.60 4.41 -13.30
C GLN A 41 0.76 3.72 -13.44
N ARG A 42 1.72 4.05 -12.56
CA ARG A 42 3.06 3.45 -12.52
C ARG A 42 3.12 2.12 -11.78
N LYS A 43 1.99 1.62 -11.26
CA LYS A 43 1.91 0.42 -10.41
C LYS A 43 2.77 0.52 -9.14
N GLN A 44 2.92 1.73 -8.61
CA GLN A 44 3.63 2.05 -7.37
C GLN A 44 2.65 2.08 -6.19
N VAL A 45 1.91 0.98 -6.02
CA VAL A 45 0.93 0.78 -4.95
C VAL A 45 1.34 -0.44 -4.14
N LEU A 46 1.63 -0.24 -2.85
CA LEU A 46 2.10 -1.29 -1.95
C LEU A 46 1.10 -1.56 -0.85
N HIS A 47 0.66 -2.82 -0.77
CA HIS A 47 -0.19 -3.31 0.30
C HIS A 47 0.69 -3.93 1.39
N PHE A 48 0.60 -3.37 2.59
CA PHE A 48 1.26 -3.95 3.77
C PHE A 48 0.33 -4.90 4.51
N ASP A 49 0.90 -5.77 5.33
CA ASP A 49 0.13 -6.64 6.19
C ASP A 49 -0.69 -5.82 7.20
N GLY A 50 -2.01 -5.94 7.10
CA GLY A 50 -2.94 -5.20 7.95
C GLY A 50 -2.82 -5.55 9.42
N ARG A 51 -2.55 -6.81 9.79
CA ARG A 51 -2.45 -7.22 11.20
C ARG A 51 -1.23 -6.58 11.85
N GLU A 52 -0.11 -6.58 11.13
CA GLU A 52 1.15 -6.06 11.61
C GLU A 52 1.13 -4.54 11.79
N TRP A 53 0.52 -3.82 10.85
CA TRP A 53 0.48 -2.37 10.87
C TRP A 53 -0.70 -1.79 11.65
N TYR A 54 -1.88 -2.41 11.56
CA TYR A 54 -3.09 -1.90 12.20
C TYR A 54 -3.28 -2.40 13.64
N LEU A 55 -2.97 -3.68 13.92
CA LEU A 55 -3.18 -4.26 15.26
C LEU A 55 -1.91 -4.25 16.12
N ALA A 56 -0.78 -4.65 15.54
CA ALA A 56 0.49 -4.75 16.27
C ALA A 56 1.28 -3.43 16.32
N GLY A 57 0.75 -2.35 15.74
CA GLY A 57 1.32 -1.00 15.82
C GLY A 57 2.72 -0.87 15.20
N GLY A 58 3.06 -1.70 14.21
CA GLY A 58 4.37 -1.63 13.55
C GLY A 58 5.50 -2.18 14.42
N SER A 59 5.35 -3.42 14.90
CA SER A 59 6.43 -4.16 15.57
C SER A 59 7.75 -4.13 14.77
N PRO A 60 8.93 -4.29 15.40
CA PRO A 60 10.21 -4.23 14.68
C PRO A 60 10.27 -5.12 13.43
N SER A 61 9.74 -6.36 13.51
CA SER A 61 9.68 -7.26 12.36
C SER A 61 8.74 -6.78 11.24
N ALA A 62 7.68 -6.06 11.59
CA ALA A 62 6.77 -5.44 10.63
C ALA A 62 7.46 -4.31 9.86
N VAL A 63 8.21 -3.47 10.58
CA VAL A 63 9.04 -2.40 9.97
C VAL A 63 10.07 -3.01 9.03
N GLU A 64 10.80 -4.04 9.46
CA GLU A 64 11.76 -4.72 8.61
C GLU A 64 11.13 -5.33 7.35
N ARG A 65 9.96 -5.96 7.46
CA ARG A 65 9.24 -6.50 6.31
C ARG A 65 8.79 -5.40 5.35
N ALA A 66 8.26 -4.30 5.86
CA ALA A 66 7.85 -3.17 5.03
C ALA A 66 9.04 -2.53 4.30
N ILE A 67 10.18 -2.37 4.98
CA ILE A 67 11.42 -1.88 4.35
C ILE A 67 11.83 -2.83 3.23
N ARG A 68 11.90 -4.14 3.49
CA ARG A 68 12.27 -5.12 2.46
C ARG A 68 11.31 -5.09 1.26
N GLN A 69 10.01 -5.06 1.53
CA GLN A 69 8.99 -5.01 0.48
C GLN A 69 9.10 -3.73 -0.36
N PHE A 70 9.35 -2.58 0.29
CA PHE A 70 9.52 -1.32 -0.41
C PHE A 70 10.82 -1.28 -1.23
N SER A 71 11.95 -1.74 -0.67
CA SER A 71 13.22 -1.84 -1.41
C SER A 71 13.07 -2.68 -2.67
N GLN A 72 12.45 -3.85 -2.58
CA GLN A 72 12.19 -4.70 -3.75
C GLN A 72 11.34 -4.01 -4.81
N ALA A 73 10.34 -3.24 -4.38
CA ALA A 73 9.49 -2.49 -5.30
C ALA A 73 10.25 -1.32 -5.94
N LEU A 74 11.12 -0.66 -5.19
CA LEU A 74 11.96 0.44 -5.68
C LEU A 74 12.97 -0.06 -6.71
N ASP A 75 13.67 -1.15 -6.43
CA ASP A 75 14.61 -1.79 -7.35
C ASP A 75 13.92 -2.17 -8.68
N ALA A 76 12.68 -2.67 -8.60
CA ALA A 76 11.89 -3.03 -9.78
C ALA A 76 11.46 -1.82 -10.64
N VAL A 77 11.48 -0.61 -10.07
CA VAL A 77 11.25 0.64 -10.80
C VAL A 77 12.56 1.12 -11.44
N GLU A 78 13.69 1.06 -10.73
CA GLU A 78 14.99 1.54 -11.22
C GLU A 78 15.59 0.68 -12.34
N LEU A 79 15.18 -0.60 -12.44
CA LEU A 79 15.60 -1.51 -13.49
C LEU A 79 14.81 -1.37 -14.82
N LYS A 80 13.89 -0.41 -14.93
CA LYS A 80 13.10 -0.11 -16.14
C LYS A 80 13.56 1.18 -16.80
#